data_AF-A0A9E3AH57-F1
#
_entry.id   AF-A0A9E3AH57-F1
#
_cell.length_a   1.000
_cell.length_b   1.000
_cell.length_c   1.000
_cell.angle_alpha   90.00
_cell.angle_beta   90.00
_cell.angle_gamma   90.00
#
_symmetry.space_group_name_H-M   'P 1'
#
loop_
_entity.id
_entity.type
_entity.pdbx_description
1 polymer ?
#
loop_
_entity_poly.entity_id
_entity_poly.type
_entity_poly.pdbx_seq_one_letter_code
_entity_poly.pdbx_strand_id
1 'polypeptide(L)'
;MKSLVRRLHPALFISFFCACLHAQEISIQALVTPSTLITKDGRPVNFALHGLIVFGSLSELFPYIDSQAHRWPGNPAFDDAKRQQLARELLRRGIESRIVSMIDERPFETLVTHTEGELRSALAQVTEPTPAGYADAFVAVQQKWKHAINCWSAAPSIPARVLSNWYPIAEGIPLYGATYDSTEHFWQAVKYHSDTTVSDLDALLTTFEHQSWTPWLARLDNNPSLYLPNAYAIEFLRSNLKRDRFRWFRDQLTTHNLQPTAHARAAQQRTTAPAHFTPFEEKVIWGDLADVFHLVYTFSLPEDPLRATLAHSHFDAIYLCNRKMPFISEDFRSLMLEIWQVKYLRMPRFREVISSIPIEIRLEHFLNDGDSPDIPIPIYVGYLNQIRDLARQH
;
A
#
# COMPACT_ATOMS: atom_id res chain seq x y z
N MET A 1 1.93 -75.17 7.28
CA MET A 1 0.46 -75.23 7.17
C MET A 1 -0.12 -73.92 7.67
N LYS A 2 -0.83 -73.20 6.79
CA LYS A 2 -1.95 -72.24 7.00
C LYS A 2 -1.82 -71.23 8.16
N SER A 3 -1.68 -69.92 7.88
CA SER A 3 -2.78 -68.91 7.79
C SER A 3 -3.37 -68.57 9.17
N LEU A 4 -3.78 -67.37 9.58
CA LEU A 4 -4.23 -66.15 8.92
C LEU A 4 -4.35 -65.07 10.04
N VAL A 5 -3.99 -63.82 9.73
CA VAL A 5 -4.73 -62.57 10.11
C VAL A 5 -5.11 -62.35 11.60
N ARG A 6 -4.52 -61.33 12.23
CA ARG A 6 -5.19 -60.02 12.43
C ARG A 6 -4.22 -58.93 12.91
N ARG A 7 -4.02 -57.94 12.02
CA ARG A 7 -3.42 -56.64 12.31
C ARG A 7 -4.39 -55.82 13.17
N LEU A 8 -3.91 -55.21 14.24
CA LEU A 8 -4.47 -54.00 14.83
C LEU A 8 -3.28 -53.08 15.16
N HIS A 9 -2.93 -52.22 14.22
CA HIS A 9 -2.13 -51.04 14.51
C HIS A 9 -3.08 -50.00 15.13
N PRO A 10 -2.72 -49.35 16.25
CA PRO A 10 -3.35 -48.10 16.60
C PRO A 10 -2.85 -47.07 15.58
N ALA A 11 -3.74 -46.70 14.65
CA ALA A 11 -3.54 -45.52 13.82
C ALA A 11 -3.44 -44.32 14.76
N LEU A 12 -2.23 -43.74 14.85
CA LEU A 12 -2.04 -42.39 15.33
C LEU A 12 -2.86 -41.48 14.40
N PHE A 13 -4.07 -41.12 14.83
CA PHE A 13 -4.78 -39.98 14.30
C PHE A 13 -3.98 -38.73 14.70
N ILE A 14 -3.02 -38.35 13.87
CA ILE A 14 -2.52 -36.97 13.85
C ILE A 14 -3.69 -36.15 13.31
N SER A 15 -4.50 -35.63 14.24
CA SER A 15 -5.39 -34.52 13.95
C SER A 15 -4.55 -33.34 13.52
N PHE A 16 -4.25 -33.25 12.22
CA PHE A 16 -4.00 -31.97 11.59
C PHE A 16 -5.26 -31.16 11.83
N PHE A 17 -5.25 -30.32 12.87
CA PHE A 17 -6.14 -29.18 12.99
C PHE A 17 -5.83 -28.28 11.79
N CYS A 18 -6.42 -28.62 10.65
CA CYS A 18 -6.77 -27.65 9.64
C CYS A 18 -7.85 -26.80 10.33
N ALA A 19 -7.41 -25.81 11.10
CA ALA A 19 -8.28 -24.73 11.51
C ALA A 19 -8.73 -24.08 10.20
N CYS A 20 -9.87 -24.54 9.66
CA CYS A 20 -10.67 -23.75 8.76
C CYS A 20 -10.92 -22.45 9.51
N LEU A 21 -10.15 -21.41 9.18
CA LEU A 21 -10.38 -20.04 9.59
C LEU A 21 -11.82 -19.74 9.18
N HIS A 22 -12.76 -19.91 10.11
CA HIS A 22 -14.15 -19.55 9.86
C HIS A 22 -14.13 -18.04 9.66
N ALA A 23 -14.64 -17.58 8.52
CA ALA A 23 -14.82 -16.16 8.29
C ALA A 23 -15.75 -15.64 9.39
N GLN A 24 -15.23 -14.82 10.30
CA GLN A 24 -16.06 -14.18 11.31
C GLN A 24 -17.07 -13.27 10.58
N GLU A 25 -18.35 -13.58 10.71
CA GLU A 25 -19.41 -12.75 10.15
C GLU A 25 -19.54 -11.46 10.97
N ILE A 26 -19.28 -10.34 10.31
CA ILE A 26 -19.56 -9.01 10.87
C ILE A 26 -20.94 -8.60 10.36
N SER A 27 -21.85 -8.23 11.26
CA SER A 27 -23.17 -7.74 10.85
C SER A 27 -23.07 -6.35 10.23
N ILE A 28 -23.98 -6.02 9.30
CA ILE A 28 -24.06 -4.66 8.74
C ILE A 28 -24.30 -3.61 9.83
N GLN A 29 -25.06 -3.95 10.88
CA GLN A 29 -25.29 -3.05 12.01
C GLN A 29 -24.00 -2.72 12.76
N ALA A 30 -23.17 -3.74 13.04
CA ALA A 30 -21.86 -3.54 13.68
C ALA A 30 -20.92 -2.70 12.81
N LEU A 31 -21.03 -2.82 11.48
CA LEU A 31 -20.22 -2.05 10.54
C LEU A 31 -20.60 -0.56 10.52
N VAL A 32 -21.90 -0.24 10.57
CA VAL A 32 -22.40 1.15 10.47
C VAL A 32 -22.55 1.87 11.81
N THR A 33 -22.46 1.17 12.93
CA THR A 33 -22.59 1.78 14.27
C THR A 33 -21.26 2.44 14.68
N PRO A 34 -21.22 3.77 14.92
CA PRO A 34 -19.95 4.49 15.06
C PRO A 34 -19.02 4.00 16.17
N SER A 35 -19.56 3.69 17.35
CA SER A 35 -18.81 3.23 18.52
C SER A 35 -18.33 1.78 18.47
N THR A 36 -18.80 0.99 17.48
CA THR A 36 -18.51 -0.44 17.46
C THR A 36 -17.02 -0.70 17.23
N LEU A 37 -16.43 -1.59 18.02
CA LEU A 37 -15.11 -2.16 17.76
C LEU A 37 -15.27 -3.48 17.03
N ILE A 38 -14.85 -3.54 15.77
CA ILE A 38 -14.80 -4.81 15.04
C ILE A 38 -13.61 -5.60 15.57
N THR A 39 -13.82 -6.88 15.82
CA THR A 39 -12.76 -7.83 16.21
C THR A 39 -12.69 -8.95 15.19
N LYS A 40 -11.51 -9.53 15.01
CA LYS A 40 -11.24 -10.72 14.22
C LYS A 40 -10.26 -11.61 14.96
N ASP A 41 -10.60 -12.88 15.14
CA ASP A 41 -9.78 -13.84 15.90
C ASP A 41 -9.38 -13.32 17.30
N GLY A 42 -10.30 -12.61 17.96
CA GLY A 42 -10.08 -12.01 19.29
C GLY A 42 -9.20 -10.76 19.30
N ARG A 43 -8.81 -10.22 18.13
CA ARG A 43 -7.99 -9.00 18.01
C ARG A 43 -8.83 -7.86 17.43
N PRO A 44 -8.71 -6.61 17.94
CA PRO A 44 -9.35 -5.45 17.33
C PRO A 44 -8.88 -5.25 15.90
N VAL A 45 -9.82 -5.07 14.97
CA VAL A 45 -9.51 -4.71 13.58
C VAL A 45 -9.56 -3.20 13.47
N ASN A 46 -8.37 -2.61 13.46
CA ASN A 46 -8.23 -1.20 13.22
C ASN A 46 -8.39 -0.90 11.72
N PHE A 47 -8.75 0.34 11.44
CA PHE A 47 -8.72 0.93 10.11
C PHE A 47 -7.87 2.19 10.16
N ALA A 48 -7.47 2.73 9.01
CA ALA A 48 -6.61 3.91 8.98
C ALA A 48 -7.11 4.95 7.99
N LEU A 49 -6.73 6.21 8.15
CA LEU A 49 -6.67 7.18 7.07
C LEU A 49 -5.22 7.33 6.61
N HIS A 50 -5.03 7.47 5.30
CA HIS A 50 -3.71 7.58 4.70
C HIS A 50 -2.76 6.44 5.10
N GLY A 51 -3.31 5.26 5.43
CA GLY A 51 -2.56 4.04 5.76
C GLY A 51 -1.88 4.07 7.12
N LEU A 52 -1.89 5.23 7.79
CA LEU A 52 -0.97 5.56 8.88
C LEU A 52 -1.70 6.09 10.13
N ILE A 53 -2.83 6.75 9.94
CA ILE A 53 -3.59 7.36 11.05
C ILE A 53 -4.67 6.37 11.45
N VAL A 54 -4.39 5.61 12.50
CA VAL A 54 -5.16 4.42 12.89
C VAL A 54 -6.30 4.77 13.84
N PHE A 55 -7.44 4.12 13.65
CA PHE A 55 -8.67 4.25 14.45
C PHE A 55 -9.23 2.85 14.78
N GLY A 56 -9.80 2.70 15.98
CA GLY A 56 -10.53 1.49 16.37
C GLY A 56 -12.02 1.53 15.99
N SER A 57 -12.60 2.74 16.00
CA SER A 57 -14.03 2.99 15.77
C SER A 57 -14.26 4.22 14.88
N LEU A 58 -15.41 4.30 14.20
CA LEU A 58 -15.76 5.48 13.39
C LEU A 58 -16.01 6.72 14.28
N SER A 59 -16.45 6.53 15.53
CA SER A 59 -16.57 7.64 16.48
C SER A 59 -15.23 8.30 16.80
N GLU A 60 -14.12 7.56 16.80
CA GLU A 60 -12.77 8.15 16.97
C GLU A 60 -12.32 8.94 15.74
N LEU A 61 -12.80 8.55 14.55
CA LEU A 61 -12.50 9.23 13.29
C LEU A 61 -13.15 10.62 13.20
N PHE A 62 -14.37 10.81 13.72
CA PHE A 62 -15.11 12.07 13.52
C PHE A 62 -14.38 13.31 14.09
N PRO A 63 -13.87 13.32 15.33
CA PRO A 63 -13.09 14.44 15.84
C PRO A 63 -11.82 14.71 15.03
N TYR A 64 -11.20 13.66 14.47
CA TYR A 64 -10.06 13.82 13.59
C TYR A 64 -10.47 14.54 12.29
N ILE A 65 -11.58 14.15 11.65
CA ILE A 65 -12.10 14.83 10.46
C ILE A 65 -12.35 16.31 10.75
N ASP A 66 -12.98 16.63 11.87
CA ASP A 66 -13.25 18.01 12.28
C ASP A 66 -11.94 18.79 12.46
N SER A 67 -10.92 18.18 13.07
CA SER A 67 -9.60 18.80 13.21
C SER A 67 -8.96 19.11 11.85
N GLN A 68 -9.09 18.21 10.87
CA GLN A 68 -8.54 18.41 9.52
C GLN A 68 -9.32 19.49 8.76
N ALA A 69 -10.64 19.54 8.89
CA ALA A 69 -11.47 20.59 8.30
C ALA A 69 -11.15 22.00 8.84
N HIS A 70 -10.61 22.09 10.06
CA HIS A 70 -10.23 23.36 10.70
C HIS A 70 -8.71 23.61 10.73
N ARG A 71 -7.92 22.78 10.05
CA ARG A 71 -6.45 22.81 10.09
C ARG A 71 -5.84 24.14 9.65
N TRP A 72 -6.47 24.84 8.69
CA TRP A 72 -5.99 26.12 8.15
C TRP A 72 -6.98 27.25 8.45
N PRO A 73 -7.04 27.78 9.68
CA PRO A 73 -7.94 28.87 10.01
C PRO A 73 -7.57 30.13 9.23
N GLY A 74 -8.58 30.81 8.66
CA GLY A 74 -8.39 32.08 7.95
C GLY A 74 -7.65 32.00 6.61
N ASN A 75 -7.32 30.80 6.10
CA ASN A 75 -6.68 30.68 4.80
C ASN A 75 -7.70 30.88 3.66
N PRO A 76 -7.56 31.92 2.82
CA PRO A 76 -8.54 32.22 1.77
C PRO A 76 -8.55 31.16 0.65
N ALA A 77 -7.48 30.38 0.49
CA ALA A 77 -7.44 29.26 -0.44
C ALA A 77 -8.15 28.00 0.09
N PHE A 78 -8.63 28.02 1.35
CA PHE A 78 -9.34 26.93 2.00
C PHE A 78 -10.66 27.41 2.64
N ASP A 79 -11.58 27.76 1.76
CA ASP A 79 -12.95 28.21 2.06
C ASP A 79 -13.86 27.10 2.61
N ASP A 80 -15.08 27.46 2.99
CA ASP A 80 -16.05 26.53 3.58
C ASP A 80 -16.42 25.38 2.65
N ALA A 81 -16.47 25.62 1.33
CA ALA A 81 -16.76 24.59 0.35
C ALA A 81 -15.65 23.52 0.34
N LYS A 82 -14.38 23.93 0.35
CA LYS A 82 -13.23 23.03 0.44
C LYS A 82 -13.16 22.30 1.79
N ARG A 83 -13.51 22.97 2.89
CA ARG A 83 -13.61 22.34 4.23
C ARG A 83 -14.63 21.20 4.23
N GLN A 84 -15.82 21.47 3.71
CA GLN A 84 -16.87 20.45 3.60
C GLN A 84 -16.48 19.33 2.63
N GLN A 85 -15.82 19.66 1.52
CA GLN A 85 -15.32 18.65 0.58
C GLN A 85 -14.28 17.74 1.25
N LEU A 86 -13.33 18.31 1.99
CA LEU A 86 -12.34 17.54 2.73
C LEU A 86 -13.02 16.63 3.76
N ALA A 87 -13.96 17.16 4.55
CA ALA A 87 -14.65 16.39 5.56
C ALA A 87 -15.41 15.19 4.97
N ARG A 88 -16.15 15.42 3.87
CA ARG A 88 -16.85 14.34 3.13
C ARG A 88 -15.89 13.29 2.58
N GLU A 89 -14.75 13.73 2.02
CA GLU A 89 -13.76 12.81 1.45
C GLU A 89 -13.07 11.98 2.52
N LEU A 90 -12.67 12.58 3.65
CA LEU A 90 -12.09 11.84 4.78
C LEU A 90 -13.09 10.87 5.40
N LEU A 91 -14.37 11.26 5.51
CA LEU A 91 -15.41 10.37 5.98
C LEU A 91 -15.57 9.15 5.07
N ARG A 92 -15.66 9.40 3.75
CA ARG A 92 -15.76 8.34 2.73
C ARG A 92 -14.56 7.40 2.79
N ARG A 93 -13.33 7.93 2.89
CA ARG A 93 -12.10 7.14 3.02
C ARG A 93 -12.03 6.35 4.32
N GLY A 94 -12.51 6.92 5.43
CA GLY A 94 -12.56 6.23 6.71
C GLY A 94 -13.55 5.07 6.70
N ILE A 95 -14.73 5.26 6.13
CA ILE A 95 -15.73 4.19 5.93
C ILE A 95 -15.21 3.13 4.96
N GLU A 96 -14.57 3.55 3.87
CA GLU A 96 -13.88 2.64 2.95
C GLU A 96 -12.82 1.83 3.68
N SER A 97 -12.03 2.44 4.57
CA SER A 97 -11.05 1.71 5.37
C SER A 97 -11.65 0.81 6.42
N ARG A 98 -12.83 1.14 6.94
CA ARG A 98 -13.54 0.34 7.92
C ARG A 98 -13.94 -1.03 7.38
N ILE A 99 -14.13 -1.15 6.06
CA ILE A 99 -14.51 -2.41 5.41
C ILE A 99 -13.31 -3.26 5.01
N VAL A 100 -12.08 -2.90 5.38
CA VAL A 100 -10.87 -3.69 5.11
C VAL A 100 -10.10 -3.89 6.39
N SER A 101 -9.69 -5.14 6.65
CA SER A 101 -8.84 -5.44 7.79
C SER A 101 -7.42 -4.93 7.56
N MET A 102 -6.89 -4.11 8.47
CA MET A 102 -5.45 -3.74 8.46
C MET A 102 -4.55 -4.84 9.06
N ILE A 103 -5.11 -5.92 9.62
CA ILE A 103 -4.32 -7.00 10.25
C ILE A 103 -3.90 -8.05 9.23
N ASP A 104 -4.84 -8.42 8.38
CA ASP A 104 -4.65 -9.48 7.39
C ASP A 104 -5.14 -9.07 6.01
N GLU A 105 -5.40 -7.77 5.84
CA GLU A 105 -5.46 -7.12 4.53
C GLU A 105 -6.60 -7.64 3.62
N ARG A 106 -7.60 -8.29 4.22
CA ARG A 106 -8.78 -8.81 3.53
C ARG A 106 -9.99 -7.89 3.70
N PRO A 107 -10.78 -7.66 2.64
CA PRO A 107 -12.03 -6.92 2.75
C PRO A 107 -13.04 -7.70 3.60
N PHE A 108 -13.82 -6.98 4.39
CA PHE A 108 -15.04 -7.48 4.98
C PHE A 108 -16.12 -7.50 3.91
N GLU A 109 -16.45 -8.72 3.45
CA GLU A 109 -17.48 -8.95 2.43
C GLU A 109 -18.85 -8.39 2.85
N THR A 110 -19.06 -8.15 4.15
CA THR A 110 -20.31 -7.63 4.73
C THR A 110 -20.89 -6.45 3.96
N LEU A 111 -20.14 -5.39 3.62
CA LEU A 111 -20.75 -4.22 2.98
C LEU A 111 -21.20 -4.51 1.53
N VAL A 112 -20.43 -5.32 0.81
CA VAL A 112 -20.63 -5.58 -0.62
C VAL A 112 -21.70 -6.63 -0.90
N THR A 113 -22.02 -7.50 0.07
CA THR A 113 -23.06 -8.52 -0.08
C THR A 113 -24.47 -8.00 0.17
N HIS A 114 -24.61 -6.92 0.93
CA HIS A 114 -25.92 -6.32 1.22
C HIS A 114 -26.34 -5.35 0.11
N THR A 115 -27.64 -5.21 -0.07
CA THR A 115 -28.27 -4.24 -0.96
C THR A 115 -28.21 -2.83 -0.37
N GLU A 116 -28.43 -1.81 -1.21
CA GLU A 116 -28.55 -0.42 -0.73
C GLU A 116 -29.71 -0.27 0.25
N GLY A 117 -30.83 -0.98 0.04
CA GLY A 117 -31.98 -0.94 0.93
C GLY A 117 -31.67 -1.48 2.33
N GLU A 118 -30.97 -2.61 2.42
CA GLU A 118 -30.53 -3.18 3.70
C GLU A 118 -29.53 -2.26 4.42
N LEU A 119 -28.59 -1.67 3.68
CA LEU A 119 -27.64 -0.70 4.22
C LEU A 119 -28.36 0.54 4.77
N ARG A 120 -29.30 1.11 4.02
CA ARG A 120 -30.10 2.25 4.47
C ARG A 120 -30.95 1.91 5.69
N SER A 121 -31.49 0.69 5.76
CA SER A 121 -32.26 0.22 6.92
C SER A 121 -31.38 0.14 8.17
N ALA A 122 -30.17 -0.40 8.07
CA ALA A 122 -29.22 -0.45 9.18
C ALA A 122 -28.76 0.95 9.62
N LEU A 123 -28.49 1.84 8.66
CA LEU A 123 -28.12 3.23 8.93
C LEU A 123 -29.25 4.00 9.64
N ALA A 124 -30.52 3.74 9.29
CA ALA A 124 -31.67 4.35 9.96
C ALA A 124 -31.85 3.91 11.42
N GLN A 125 -31.23 2.79 11.82
CA GLN A 125 -31.23 2.30 13.19
C GLN A 125 -30.07 2.87 14.03
N VAL A 126 -29.12 3.60 13.42
CA VAL A 126 -28.03 4.25 14.14
C VAL A 126 -28.57 5.45 14.91
N THR A 127 -28.52 5.39 16.24
CA THR A 127 -28.95 6.47 17.14
C THR A 127 -27.80 7.35 17.63
N GLU A 128 -26.55 6.92 17.40
CA GLU A 128 -25.36 7.68 17.79
C GLU A 128 -25.17 8.93 16.92
N PRO A 129 -24.53 10.00 17.45
CA PRO A 129 -24.21 11.17 16.65
C PRO A 129 -23.30 10.82 15.45
N THR A 130 -23.70 11.25 14.26
CA THR A 130 -22.93 11.06 13.02
C THR A 130 -22.73 12.39 12.29
N PRO A 131 -21.60 12.57 11.58
CA PRO A 131 -21.40 13.74 10.74
C PRO A 131 -22.41 13.80 9.58
N ALA A 132 -22.61 15.00 9.04
CA ALA A 132 -23.48 15.19 7.87
C ALA A 132 -23.00 14.33 6.68
N GLY A 133 -23.94 13.65 6.01
CA GLY A 133 -23.64 12.78 4.86
C GLY A 133 -23.12 11.39 5.22
N TYR A 134 -23.17 10.98 6.51
CA TYR A 134 -22.73 9.65 6.95
C TYR A 134 -23.36 8.49 6.17
N ALA A 135 -24.69 8.50 6.06
CA ALA A 135 -25.42 7.47 5.33
C ALA A 135 -25.05 7.44 3.84
N ASP A 136 -24.96 8.61 3.21
CA ASP A 136 -24.61 8.73 1.79
C ASP A 136 -23.16 8.29 1.52
N ALA A 137 -22.24 8.53 2.46
CA ALA A 137 -20.87 8.05 2.35
C ALA A 137 -20.79 6.52 2.37
N PHE A 138 -21.56 5.85 3.23
CA PHE A 138 -21.68 4.38 3.23
C PHE A 138 -22.23 3.84 1.92
N VAL A 139 -23.31 4.44 1.40
CA VAL A 139 -23.89 4.05 0.11
C VAL A 139 -22.89 4.27 -1.03
N ALA A 140 -22.17 5.39 -1.03
CA ALA A 140 -21.14 5.65 -2.04
C ALA A 140 -20.01 4.60 -1.99
N VAL A 141 -19.56 4.20 -0.79
CA VAL A 141 -18.54 3.15 -0.63
C VAL A 141 -19.09 1.79 -1.10
N GLN A 142 -20.31 1.42 -0.72
CA GLN A 142 -20.94 0.19 -1.21
C GLN A 142 -21.03 0.16 -2.74
N GLN A 143 -21.56 1.23 -3.36
CA GLN A 143 -21.70 1.33 -4.81
C GLN A 143 -20.34 1.33 -5.52
N LYS A 144 -19.30 1.88 -4.90
CA LYS A 144 -17.92 1.76 -5.39
C LYS A 144 -17.51 0.28 -5.47
N TRP A 145 -17.59 -0.43 -4.34
CA TRP A 145 -16.99 -1.76 -4.20
C TRP A 145 -17.82 -2.92 -4.74
N LYS A 146 -19.14 -2.75 -4.90
CA LYS A 146 -20.05 -3.77 -5.46
C LYS A 146 -19.63 -4.23 -6.86
N HIS A 147 -19.01 -3.35 -7.63
CA HIS A 147 -18.58 -3.61 -9.01
C HIS A 147 -17.09 -3.34 -9.19
N ALA A 148 -16.28 -3.62 -8.16
CA ALA A 148 -14.84 -3.42 -8.21
C ALA A 148 -14.08 -4.61 -7.65
N ILE A 149 -12.86 -4.82 -8.17
CA ILE A 149 -11.86 -5.68 -7.55
C ILE A 149 -10.80 -4.76 -6.94
N ASN A 150 -10.43 -5.05 -5.69
CA ASN A 150 -9.30 -4.40 -5.04
C ASN A 150 -7.99 -4.98 -5.59
N CYS A 151 -7.24 -4.21 -6.35
CA CYS A 151 -5.96 -4.61 -6.95
C CYS A 151 -4.77 -4.40 -6.00
N TRP A 152 -4.95 -4.74 -4.74
CA TRP A 152 -3.94 -4.62 -3.69
C TRP A 152 -3.09 -5.89 -3.59
N SER A 153 -1.82 -5.74 -3.17
CA SER A 153 -0.81 -6.80 -3.05
C SER A 153 -1.26 -8.03 -2.24
N ALA A 154 -2.07 -7.82 -1.21
CA ALA A 154 -2.61 -8.86 -0.35
C ALA A 154 -4.07 -9.26 -0.67
N ALA A 155 -4.61 -8.84 -1.82
CA ALA A 155 -5.98 -9.15 -2.18
C ALA A 155 -6.25 -10.67 -2.19
N PRO A 156 -7.43 -11.13 -1.73
CA PRO A 156 -7.73 -12.56 -1.67
C PRO A 156 -7.95 -13.20 -3.05
N SER A 157 -8.20 -12.39 -4.09
CA SER A 157 -8.46 -12.89 -5.44
C SER A 157 -7.17 -12.98 -6.26
N ILE A 158 -6.99 -14.10 -6.97
CA ILE A 158 -5.82 -14.32 -7.85
C ILE A 158 -5.69 -13.20 -8.91
N PRO A 159 -6.77 -12.76 -9.60
CA PRO A 159 -6.64 -11.69 -10.59
C PRO A 159 -6.14 -10.38 -10.00
N ALA A 160 -6.58 -10.03 -8.79
CA ALA A 160 -6.07 -8.86 -8.09
C ALA A 160 -4.59 -8.98 -7.77
N ARG A 161 -4.16 -10.13 -7.20
CA ARG A 161 -2.75 -10.33 -6.85
C ARG A 161 -1.83 -10.29 -8.08
N VAL A 162 -2.27 -10.90 -9.18
CA VAL A 162 -1.50 -10.84 -10.43
C VAL A 162 -1.35 -9.39 -10.91
N LEU A 163 -2.40 -8.56 -10.79
CA LEU A 163 -2.35 -7.15 -11.17
C LEU A 163 -1.58 -6.26 -10.19
N SER A 164 -1.53 -6.62 -8.90
CA SER A 164 -1.05 -5.75 -7.83
C SER A 164 0.48 -5.67 -7.71
N ASN A 165 1.22 -5.95 -8.78
CA ASN A 165 2.68 -6.01 -8.86
C ASN A 165 3.45 -6.92 -7.88
N TRP A 166 2.79 -7.45 -6.85
CA TRP A 166 3.39 -8.15 -5.72
C TRP A 166 3.27 -9.67 -5.80
N TYR A 167 2.68 -10.24 -6.87
CA TYR A 167 2.58 -11.69 -7.02
C TYR A 167 3.97 -12.31 -7.31
N PRO A 168 4.53 -13.13 -6.39
CA PRO A 168 5.83 -13.73 -6.61
C PRO A 168 5.77 -14.79 -7.70
N ILE A 169 6.78 -14.78 -8.56
CA ILE A 169 6.92 -15.66 -9.71
C ILE A 169 8.00 -16.69 -9.37
N ALA A 170 7.58 -17.94 -9.22
CA ALA A 170 8.44 -19.01 -8.69
C ALA A 170 9.72 -19.21 -9.51
N GLU A 171 9.63 -19.07 -10.83
CA GLU A 171 10.77 -19.15 -11.75
C GLU A 171 11.66 -17.89 -11.78
N GLY A 172 11.22 -16.79 -11.16
CA GLY A 172 11.85 -15.48 -11.27
C GLY A 172 11.68 -14.83 -12.66
N ILE A 173 12.07 -13.57 -12.75
CA ILE A 173 11.81 -12.70 -13.90
C ILE A 173 13.11 -12.02 -14.32
N PRO A 174 13.70 -12.40 -15.46
CA PRO A 174 14.93 -11.80 -15.92
C PRO A 174 14.67 -10.42 -16.54
N LEU A 175 15.22 -9.39 -15.91
CA LEU A 175 15.13 -7.99 -16.33
C LEU A 175 16.50 -7.32 -16.18
N TYR A 176 16.97 -6.68 -17.25
CA TYR A 176 18.21 -5.88 -17.24
C TYR A 176 19.45 -6.59 -16.66
N GLY A 177 19.60 -7.88 -16.96
CA GLY A 177 20.77 -8.67 -16.54
C GLY A 177 20.68 -9.26 -15.13
N ALA A 178 19.58 -9.03 -14.40
CA ALA A 178 19.31 -9.62 -13.09
C ALA A 178 17.97 -10.35 -13.08
N THR A 179 17.69 -11.09 -12.01
CA THR A 179 16.42 -11.79 -11.82
C THR A 179 15.69 -11.22 -10.61
N TYR A 180 14.36 -11.08 -10.72
CA TYR A 180 13.50 -10.54 -9.67
C TYR A 180 12.32 -11.49 -9.41
N ASP A 181 11.72 -11.41 -8.23
CA ASP A 181 10.59 -12.27 -7.86
C ASP A 181 9.24 -11.73 -8.35
N SER A 182 9.10 -10.43 -8.55
CA SER A 182 7.86 -9.78 -8.99
C SER A 182 8.15 -8.46 -9.71
N THR A 183 7.13 -7.83 -10.32
CA THR A 183 7.27 -6.46 -10.86
C THR A 183 7.55 -5.46 -9.75
N GLU A 184 6.95 -5.63 -8.59
CA GLU A 184 7.21 -4.77 -7.43
C GLU A 184 8.66 -4.88 -6.98
N HIS A 185 9.18 -6.09 -6.83
CA HIS A 185 10.55 -6.30 -6.40
C HIS A 185 11.52 -5.60 -7.39
N PHE A 186 11.27 -5.69 -8.70
CA PHE A 186 12.01 -4.90 -9.68
C PHE A 186 11.85 -3.39 -9.46
N TRP A 187 10.62 -2.91 -9.27
CA TRP A 187 10.31 -1.49 -9.03
C TRP A 187 11.09 -0.93 -7.83
N GLN A 188 11.05 -1.62 -6.68
CA GLN A 188 11.75 -1.21 -5.46
C GLN A 188 13.27 -1.18 -5.67
N ALA A 189 13.81 -2.20 -6.33
CA ALA A 189 15.25 -2.30 -6.60
C ALA A 189 15.76 -1.18 -7.51
N VAL A 190 14.97 -0.74 -8.49
CA VAL A 190 15.41 0.34 -9.40
C VAL A 190 15.37 1.74 -8.78
N LYS A 191 14.73 1.92 -7.61
CA LYS A 191 14.80 3.18 -6.84
C LYS A 191 16.20 3.49 -6.34
N TYR A 192 17.04 2.46 -6.16
CA TYR A 192 18.45 2.61 -5.80
C TYR A 192 19.30 2.62 -7.06
N HIS A 193 20.29 3.51 -7.17
CA HIS A 193 21.29 3.43 -8.24
C HIS A 193 22.10 2.12 -8.11
N SER A 194 22.63 1.60 -9.23
CA SER A 194 23.40 0.34 -9.22
C SER A 194 24.61 0.40 -8.30
N ASP A 195 25.17 1.59 -8.14
CA ASP A 195 26.41 1.82 -7.41
C ASP A 195 26.15 2.20 -5.94
N THR A 196 24.91 2.52 -5.56
CA THR A 196 24.57 2.86 -4.17
C THR A 196 24.88 1.69 -3.26
N THR A 197 25.78 1.91 -2.30
CA THR A 197 26.19 0.90 -1.32
C THR A 197 25.39 1.02 -0.02
N VAL A 198 25.43 -0.02 0.81
CA VAL A 198 24.86 0.01 2.17
C VAL A 198 25.51 1.13 3.00
N SER A 199 26.81 1.38 2.83
CA SER A 199 27.50 2.49 3.51
C SER A 199 26.96 3.87 3.08
N ASP A 200 26.57 4.04 1.82
CA ASP A 200 25.98 5.29 1.35
C ASP A 200 24.60 5.53 1.98
N LEU A 201 23.81 4.45 2.13
CA LEU A 201 22.52 4.52 2.82
C LEU A 201 22.68 4.89 4.30
N ASP A 202 23.66 4.30 4.99
CA ASP A 202 23.95 4.63 6.39
C ASP A 202 24.43 6.08 6.56
N ALA A 203 25.24 6.59 5.63
CA ALA A 203 25.65 7.99 5.61
C ALA A 203 24.47 8.95 5.41
N LEU A 204 23.51 8.61 4.54
CA LEU A 204 22.27 9.37 4.36
C LEU A 204 21.40 9.33 5.62
N LEU A 205 21.20 8.17 6.23
CA LEU A 205 20.46 8.03 7.48
C LEU A 205 21.10 8.87 8.60
N THR A 206 22.43 8.93 8.65
CA THR A 206 23.18 9.81 9.56
C THR A 206 22.92 11.28 9.27
N THR A 207 22.91 11.69 8.02
CA THR A 207 22.54 13.07 7.65
C THR A 207 21.10 13.39 8.09
N PHE A 208 20.18 12.47 7.87
CA PHE A 208 18.76 12.62 8.21
C PHE A 208 18.52 12.69 9.73
N GLU A 209 19.30 11.96 10.53
CA GLU A 209 19.19 12.01 12.00
C GLU A 209 19.60 13.37 12.58
N HIS A 210 20.50 14.10 11.91
CA HIS A 210 20.95 15.43 12.34
C HIS A 210 20.04 16.57 11.83
N GLN A 211 19.08 16.27 10.95
CA GLN A 211 18.16 17.25 10.40
C GLN A 211 17.01 17.56 11.36
N SER A 212 16.64 18.84 11.45
CA SER A 212 15.40 19.25 12.13
C SER A 212 14.22 19.12 11.17
N TRP A 213 13.43 18.06 11.36
CA TRP A 213 12.28 17.77 10.50
C TRP A 213 11.04 18.59 10.83
N THR A 214 10.91 19.12 12.05
CA THR A 214 9.72 19.87 12.47
C THR A 214 9.45 21.10 11.60
N PRO A 215 10.43 22.00 11.35
CA PRO A 215 10.21 23.15 10.47
C PRO A 215 9.98 22.74 9.01
N TRP A 216 10.65 21.67 8.56
CA TRP A 216 10.53 21.17 7.20
C TRP A 216 9.13 20.62 6.92
N LEU A 217 8.58 19.80 7.83
CA LEU A 217 7.21 19.28 7.76
C LEU A 217 6.18 20.40 7.94
N ALA A 218 6.41 21.35 8.85
CA ALA A 218 5.50 22.48 9.07
C ALA A 218 5.26 23.31 7.80
N ARG A 219 6.28 23.46 6.93
CA ARG A 219 6.12 24.12 5.62
C ARG A 219 5.11 23.38 4.73
N LEU A 220 5.17 22.05 4.68
CA LEU A 220 4.24 21.24 3.91
C LEU A 220 2.84 21.31 4.52
N ASP A 221 2.78 21.19 5.84
CA ASP A 221 1.54 21.18 6.62
C ASP A 221 0.76 22.48 6.52
N ASN A 222 1.43 23.62 6.46
CA ASN A 222 0.79 24.94 6.45
C ASN A 222 0.30 25.38 5.07
N ASN A 223 0.58 24.61 4.02
CA ASN A 223 0.16 24.91 2.66
C ASN A 223 -0.92 23.91 2.18
N PRO A 224 -2.21 24.27 2.20
CA PRO A 224 -3.29 23.35 1.79
C PRO A 224 -3.15 22.88 0.34
N SER A 225 -2.64 23.74 -0.56
CA SER A 225 -2.42 23.38 -1.97
C SER A 225 -1.33 22.34 -2.16
N LEU A 226 -0.42 22.20 -1.19
CA LEU A 226 0.61 21.17 -1.18
C LEU A 226 0.16 19.94 -0.38
N TYR A 227 -0.45 20.14 0.79
CA TYR A 227 -0.86 19.05 1.66
C TYR A 227 -1.97 18.19 1.07
N LEU A 228 -3.08 18.79 0.62
CA LEU A 228 -4.28 18.04 0.21
C LEU A 228 -4.02 17.04 -0.93
N PRO A 229 -3.33 17.39 -2.03
CA PRO A 229 -3.03 16.42 -3.08
C PRO A 229 -1.98 15.36 -2.65
N ASN A 230 -1.19 15.62 -1.61
CA ASN A 230 -0.07 14.78 -1.18
C ASN A 230 -0.22 14.22 0.24
N ALA A 231 -1.44 14.21 0.80
CA ALA A 231 -1.66 13.91 2.22
C ALA A 231 -1.08 12.55 2.63
N TYR A 232 -1.20 11.53 1.76
CA TYR A 232 -0.59 10.22 2.04
C TYR A 232 0.94 10.29 2.13
N ALA A 233 1.60 10.84 1.12
CA ALA A 233 3.06 10.99 1.10
C ALA A 233 3.58 11.82 2.29
N ILE A 234 2.87 12.88 2.67
CA ILE A 234 3.28 13.75 3.78
C ILE A 234 3.09 13.05 5.13
N GLU A 235 1.99 12.33 5.35
CA GLU A 235 1.81 11.54 6.57
C GLU A 235 2.80 10.37 6.62
N PHE A 236 3.13 9.77 5.47
CA PHE A 236 4.18 8.76 5.36
C PHE A 236 5.54 9.32 5.81
N LEU A 237 5.91 10.50 5.32
CA LEU A 237 7.13 11.18 5.77
C LEU A 237 7.06 11.55 7.24
N ARG A 238 5.93 12.05 7.75
CA ARG A 238 5.78 12.33 9.19
C ARG A 238 5.99 11.08 10.05
N SER A 239 5.53 9.93 9.57
CA SER A 239 5.70 8.65 10.27
C SER A 239 7.15 8.16 10.26
N ASN A 240 7.88 8.37 9.15
CA ASN A 240 9.22 7.83 8.91
C ASN A 240 10.38 8.79 9.22
N LEU A 241 10.16 10.11 9.22
CA LEU A 241 11.15 11.14 9.58
C LEU A 241 11.26 11.28 11.11
N LYS A 242 11.44 10.16 11.79
CA LYS A 242 11.60 10.05 13.24
C LYS A 242 12.90 9.37 13.56
N ARG A 243 13.56 9.80 14.64
CA ARG A 243 14.83 9.25 15.09
C ARG A 243 14.79 7.73 15.27
N ASP A 244 13.74 7.21 15.90
CA ASP A 244 13.59 5.77 16.12
C ASP A 244 13.39 5.00 14.81
N ARG A 245 12.79 5.61 13.78
CA ARG A 245 12.66 5.00 12.45
C ARG A 245 14.00 4.96 11.72
N PHE A 246 14.83 6.00 11.80
CA PHE A 246 16.18 5.96 11.24
C PHE A 246 17.05 4.90 11.90
N ARG A 247 16.97 4.76 13.23
CA ARG A 247 17.65 3.66 13.94
C ARG A 247 17.15 2.30 13.47
N TRP A 248 15.83 2.13 13.39
CA TRP A 248 15.25 0.89 12.89
C TRP A 248 15.76 0.54 11.48
N PHE A 249 15.82 1.49 10.54
CA PHE A 249 16.37 1.24 9.20
C PHE A 249 17.82 0.77 9.25
N ARG A 250 18.67 1.36 10.09
CA ARG A 250 20.07 0.90 10.27
C ARG A 250 20.14 -0.50 10.85
N ASP A 251 19.32 -0.78 11.87
CA ASP A 251 19.27 -2.11 12.49
C ASP A 251 18.86 -3.16 11.45
N GLN A 252 17.92 -2.83 10.56
CA GLN A 252 17.55 -3.73 9.46
C GLN A 252 18.68 -3.93 8.46
N LEU A 253 19.36 -2.88 8.01
CA LEU A 253 20.50 -2.99 7.09
C LEU A 253 21.63 -3.86 7.66
N THR A 254 21.81 -3.88 8.98
CA THR A 254 22.84 -4.69 9.67
C THR A 254 22.39 -6.13 9.98
N THR A 255 21.09 -6.36 10.23
CA THR A 255 20.53 -7.67 10.63
C THR A 255 20.78 -8.77 9.58
N HIS A 256 20.84 -8.41 8.30
CA HIS A 256 21.06 -9.37 7.20
C HIS A 256 22.55 -9.58 6.85
N ASN A 257 23.49 -9.15 7.71
CA ASN A 257 24.94 -9.25 7.50
C ASN A 257 25.42 -8.66 6.16
N LEU A 258 24.70 -7.67 5.63
CA LEU A 258 25.11 -6.98 4.41
C LEU A 258 26.43 -6.26 4.66
N GLN A 259 27.41 -6.47 3.78
CA GLN A 259 28.68 -5.77 3.87
C GLN A 259 28.48 -4.29 3.55
N PRO A 260 29.23 -3.36 4.18
CA PRO A 260 29.11 -1.93 3.88
C PRO A 260 29.29 -1.58 2.40
N THR A 261 30.11 -2.36 1.69
CA THR A 261 30.39 -2.21 0.25
C THR A 261 29.38 -2.93 -0.65
N ALA A 262 28.42 -3.67 -0.08
CA ALA A 262 27.39 -4.33 -0.87
C ALA A 262 26.47 -3.29 -1.51
N HIS A 263 26.11 -3.50 -2.78
CA HIS A 263 25.20 -2.61 -3.49
C HIS A 263 23.74 -2.88 -3.13
N ALA A 264 22.99 -1.84 -2.77
CA ALA A 264 21.60 -1.92 -2.32
C ALA A 264 20.68 -2.58 -3.34
N ARG A 265 20.80 -2.22 -4.63
CA ARG A 265 20.04 -2.85 -5.72
C ARG A 265 20.39 -4.33 -5.88
N ALA A 266 21.65 -4.70 -5.74
CA ALA A 266 22.10 -6.09 -5.89
C ALA A 266 21.66 -6.98 -4.71
N ALA A 267 21.57 -6.41 -3.50
CA ALA A 267 21.11 -7.12 -2.31
C ALA A 267 19.64 -7.60 -2.43
N GLN A 268 18.82 -6.88 -3.19
CA GLN A 268 17.43 -7.24 -3.47
C GLN A 268 17.34 -8.38 -4.49
N GLN A 269 18.16 -8.35 -5.54
CA GLN A 269 18.07 -9.29 -6.67
C GLN A 269 17.97 -10.75 -6.24
N ARG A 270 17.10 -11.51 -6.93
CA ARG A 270 16.91 -12.94 -6.70
C ARG A 270 18.23 -13.68 -6.92
N THR A 271 18.63 -14.44 -5.90
CA THR A 271 19.78 -15.35 -5.97
C THR A 271 19.32 -16.81 -6.01
N THR A 272 20.26 -17.76 -6.06
CA THR A 272 19.96 -19.19 -5.95
C THR A 272 19.63 -19.64 -4.52
N ALA A 273 19.89 -18.79 -3.52
CA ALA A 273 19.53 -19.02 -2.12
C ALA A 273 18.06 -18.65 -1.87
N PRO A 274 17.45 -19.11 -0.75
CA PRO A 274 16.15 -18.62 -0.30
C PRO A 274 16.14 -17.09 -0.18
N ALA A 275 14.95 -16.47 -0.29
CA ALA A 275 14.80 -15.03 -0.13
C ALA A 275 15.51 -14.55 1.15
N HIS A 276 16.37 -13.54 1.00
CA HIS A 276 17.16 -12.98 2.11
C HIS A 276 16.31 -12.17 3.09
N PHE A 277 15.15 -11.69 2.60
CA PHE A 277 14.19 -10.88 3.33
C PHE A 277 12.80 -11.52 3.25
N THR A 278 11.99 -11.32 4.29
CA THR A 278 10.56 -11.60 4.26
C THR A 278 9.84 -10.59 3.37
N PRO A 279 8.63 -10.89 2.84
CA PRO A 279 7.87 -9.91 2.04
C PRO A 279 7.64 -8.57 2.73
N PHE A 280 7.50 -8.58 4.07
CA PHE A 280 7.39 -7.36 4.87
C PHE A 280 8.70 -6.58 4.90
N GLU A 281 9.83 -7.25 5.10
CA GLU A 281 11.16 -6.62 5.08
C GLU A 281 11.50 -6.05 3.69
N GLU A 282 11.15 -6.74 2.60
CA GLU A 282 11.30 -6.20 1.24
C GLU A 282 10.55 -4.87 1.09
N LYS A 283 9.27 -4.83 1.50
CA LYS A 283 8.44 -3.62 1.46
C LYS A 283 9.07 -2.48 2.25
N VAL A 284 9.41 -2.76 3.51
CA VAL A 284 9.74 -1.68 4.45
C VAL A 284 11.22 -1.27 4.36
N ILE A 285 12.17 -2.21 4.21
CA ILE A 285 13.60 -1.87 4.15
C ILE A 285 13.93 -1.20 2.82
N TRP A 286 13.42 -1.74 1.71
CA TRP A 286 13.84 -1.31 0.37
C TRP A 286 12.81 -0.39 -0.30
N GLY A 287 11.51 -0.64 -0.12
CA GLY A 287 10.46 0.26 -0.58
C GLY A 287 10.44 1.57 0.22
N ASP A 288 10.07 1.49 1.51
CA ASP A 288 9.83 2.68 2.32
C ASP A 288 11.08 3.56 2.49
N LEU A 289 12.27 2.97 2.65
CA LEU A 289 13.49 3.76 2.80
C LEU A 289 13.81 4.57 1.53
N ALA A 290 13.69 3.97 0.35
CA ALA A 290 13.83 4.69 -0.91
C ALA A 290 12.76 5.78 -1.04
N ASP A 291 11.52 5.48 -0.63
CA ASP A 291 10.42 6.44 -0.61
C ASP A 291 10.68 7.63 0.28
N VAL A 292 11.25 7.42 1.47
CA VAL A 292 11.67 8.50 2.35
C VAL A 292 12.67 9.42 1.64
N PHE A 293 13.71 8.86 1.00
CA PHE A 293 14.75 9.66 0.38
C PHE A 293 14.24 10.47 -0.82
N HIS A 294 13.53 9.84 -1.76
CA HIS A 294 13.09 10.55 -2.95
C HIS A 294 11.91 11.52 -2.66
N LEU A 295 11.04 11.22 -1.70
CA LEU A 295 9.96 12.14 -1.33
C LEU A 295 10.52 13.37 -0.62
N VAL A 296 11.55 13.21 0.22
CA VAL A 296 12.27 14.38 0.76
C VAL A 296 12.89 15.19 -0.38
N TYR A 297 13.54 14.57 -1.36
CA TYR A 297 14.06 15.28 -2.53
C TYR A 297 12.96 16.06 -3.27
N THR A 298 11.81 15.41 -3.52
CA THR A 298 10.68 15.95 -4.25
C THR A 298 10.03 17.14 -3.54
N PHE A 299 9.88 17.06 -2.22
CA PHE A 299 9.24 18.12 -1.44
C PHE A 299 10.20 19.22 -0.96
N SER A 300 11.51 18.97 -0.95
CA SER A 300 12.51 19.99 -0.59
C SER A 300 12.54 21.15 -1.58
N LEU A 301 12.80 22.36 -1.06
CA LEU A 301 12.96 23.54 -1.91
C LEU A 301 14.22 23.41 -2.78
N PRO A 302 14.29 24.09 -3.94
CA PRO A 302 15.48 24.07 -4.80
C PRO A 302 16.80 24.43 -4.10
N GLU A 303 16.74 25.33 -3.13
CA GLU A 303 17.86 25.83 -2.34
C GLU A 303 18.17 24.99 -1.08
N ASP A 304 17.34 23.99 -0.77
CA ASP A 304 17.56 23.12 0.39
C ASP A 304 18.81 22.25 0.16
N PRO A 305 19.84 22.32 1.02
CA PRO A 305 21.06 21.53 0.88
C PRO A 305 20.81 20.03 0.79
N LEU A 306 19.75 19.52 1.45
CA LEU A 306 19.36 18.11 1.39
C LEU A 306 19.08 17.67 -0.05
N ARG A 307 18.52 18.57 -0.87
CA ARG A 307 18.21 18.28 -2.26
C ARG A 307 19.47 17.96 -3.06
N ALA A 308 20.56 18.68 -2.80
CA ALA A 308 21.86 18.41 -3.43
C ALA A 308 22.48 17.10 -2.93
N THR A 309 22.42 16.83 -1.63
CA THR A 309 22.89 15.57 -1.03
C THR A 309 22.17 14.35 -1.60
N LEU A 310 20.84 14.43 -1.72
CA LEU A 310 20.00 13.35 -2.27
C LEU A 310 20.23 13.14 -3.77
N ALA A 311 20.38 14.23 -4.55
CA ALA A 311 20.73 14.12 -5.96
C ALA A 311 22.12 13.51 -6.18
N HIS A 312 23.10 13.89 -5.37
CA HIS A 312 24.44 13.29 -5.41
C HIS A 312 24.39 11.78 -5.11
N SER A 313 23.47 11.38 -4.24
CA SER A 313 23.22 9.99 -3.88
C SER A 313 22.19 9.29 -4.79
N HIS A 314 21.83 9.92 -5.92
CA HIS A 314 20.94 9.40 -6.96
C HIS A 314 19.48 9.14 -6.56
N PHE A 315 18.97 9.84 -5.55
CA PHE A 315 17.55 9.81 -5.15
C PHE A 315 16.70 10.90 -5.81
N ASP A 316 17.21 11.56 -6.86
CA ASP A 316 16.47 12.55 -7.65
C ASP A 316 15.74 11.96 -8.87
N ALA A 317 16.08 10.73 -9.26
CA ALA A 317 15.48 10.03 -10.38
C ALA A 317 15.70 8.51 -10.28
N ILE A 318 15.00 7.75 -11.12
CA ILE A 318 15.32 6.35 -11.42
C ILE A 318 16.43 6.31 -12.47
N TYR A 319 17.51 5.60 -12.13
CA TYR A 319 18.65 5.37 -13.00
C TYR A 319 18.69 3.91 -13.45
N LEU A 320 18.39 3.66 -14.72
CA LEU A 320 18.36 2.31 -15.27
C LEU A 320 19.09 2.26 -16.61
N CYS A 321 20.13 1.44 -16.68
CA CYS A 321 21.09 1.44 -17.78
C CYS A 321 21.63 2.87 -18.00
N ASN A 322 21.49 3.41 -19.20
CA ASN A 322 21.95 4.77 -19.54
C ASN A 322 20.82 5.82 -19.47
N ARG A 323 19.68 5.49 -18.84
CA ARG A 323 18.51 6.37 -18.75
C ARG A 323 18.38 6.93 -17.34
N LYS A 324 18.09 8.23 -17.26
CA LYS A 324 17.62 8.93 -16.07
C LYS A 324 16.16 9.30 -16.26
N MET A 325 15.27 8.77 -15.43
CA MET A 325 13.81 9.00 -15.53
C MET A 325 13.31 9.53 -14.19
N PRO A 326 12.61 10.68 -14.13
CA PRO A 326 12.02 11.13 -12.88
C PRO A 326 11.07 10.08 -12.29
N PHE A 327 10.96 10.03 -10.96
CA PHE A 327 10.00 9.15 -10.28
C PHE A 327 8.58 9.41 -10.82
N ILE A 328 7.87 8.33 -11.17
CA ILE A 328 6.47 8.36 -11.66
C ILE A 328 6.29 9.15 -12.97
N SER A 329 7.39 9.46 -13.67
CA SER A 329 7.33 10.08 -15.00
C SER A 329 6.60 9.20 -16.02
N GLU A 330 6.12 9.82 -17.08
CA GLU A 330 5.56 9.10 -18.23
C GLU A 330 6.57 8.12 -18.84
N ASP A 331 7.86 8.48 -18.88
CA ASP A 331 8.93 7.60 -19.36
C ASP A 331 9.09 6.35 -18.50
N PHE A 332 9.06 6.51 -17.17
CA PHE A 332 9.15 5.38 -16.26
C PHE A 332 7.89 4.50 -16.32
N ARG A 333 6.70 5.11 -16.38
CA ARG A 333 5.45 4.37 -16.56
C ARG A 333 5.43 3.60 -17.88
N SER A 334 5.91 4.21 -18.97
CA SER A 334 6.00 3.58 -20.29
C SER A 334 6.94 2.38 -20.27
N LEU A 335 8.08 2.50 -19.58
CA LEU A 335 8.99 1.38 -19.34
C LEU A 335 8.29 0.23 -18.60
N MET A 336 7.56 0.54 -17.54
CA MET A 336 6.84 -0.47 -16.77
C MET A 336 5.74 -1.15 -17.62
N LEU A 337 5.02 -0.41 -18.47
CA LEU A 337 4.05 -0.98 -19.42
C LEU A 337 4.71 -1.89 -20.47
N GLU A 338 5.86 -1.47 -21.00
CA GLU A 338 6.63 -2.28 -21.95
C GLU A 338 7.04 -3.62 -21.32
N ILE A 339 7.55 -3.58 -20.09
CA ILE A 339 7.90 -4.79 -19.32
C ILE A 339 6.69 -5.72 -19.20
N TRP A 340 5.52 -5.19 -18.84
CA TRP A 340 4.28 -5.96 -18.81
C TRP A 340 3.95 -6.60 -20.16
N GLN A 341 3.98 -5.81 -21.23
CA GLN A 341 3.64 -6.27 -22.57
C GLN A 341 4.58 -7.38 -23.07
N VAL A 342 5.89 -7.19 -22.94
CA VAL A 342 6.88 -8.07 -23.58
C VAL A 342 7.29 -9.26 -22.72
N LYS A 343 7.12 -9.19 -21.39
CA LYS A 343 7.47 -10.29 -20.48
C LYS A 343 6.25 -10.95 -19.87
N TYR A 344 5.41 -10.19 -19.16
CA TYR A 344 4.34 -10.76 -18.34
C TYR A 344 3.17 -11.27 -19.18
N LEU A 345 2.68 -10.45 -20.12
CA LEU A 345 1.55 -10.82 -20.98
C LEU A 345 1.93 -11.88 -22.03
N ARG A 346 3.23 -12.15 -22.22
CA ARG A 346 3.70 -13.30 -23.01
C ARG A 346 3.60 -14.63 -22.27
N MET A 347 3.42 -14.61 -20.94
CA MET A 347 3.18 -15.81 -20.14
C MET A 347 1.67 -16.11 -20.15
N PRO A 348 1.21 -17.23 -20.76
CA PRO A 348 -0.22 -17.49 -20.95
C PRO A 348 -1.04 -17.40 -19.65
N ARG A 349 -0.49 -17.92 -18.54
CA ARG A 349 -1.16 -17.91 -17.23
C ARG A 349 -1.50 -16.49 -16.73
N PHE A 350 -0.64 -15.50 -16.97
CA PHE A 350 -0.90 -14.13 -16.52
C PHE A 350 -1.87 -13.43 -17.46
N ARG A 351 -1.68 -13.61 -18.78
CA ARG A 351 -2.60 -13.08 -19.78
C ARG A 351 -4.02 -13.58 -19.55
N GLU A 352 -4.21 -14.88 -19.37
CA GLU A 352 -5.53 -15.51 -19.15
C GLU A 352 -6.19 -15.02 -17.86
N VAL A 353 -5.45 -14.96 -16.76
CA VAL A 353 -5.97 -14.44 -15.49
C VAL A 353 -6.42 -12.99 -15.63
N ILE A 354 -5.63 -12.13 -16.25
CA ILE A 354 -5.95 -10.70 -16.38
C ILE A 354 -7.09 -10.47 -17.39
N SER A 355 -7.07 -11.15 -18.53
CA SER A 355 -8.11 -11.00 -19.56
C SER A 355 -9.48 -11.53 -19.11
N SER A 356 -9.49 -12.47 -18.16
CA SER A 356 -10.72 -13.00 -17.55
C SER A 356 -11.50 -11.99 -16.70
N ILE A 357 -10.88 -10.88 -16.28
CA ILE A 357 -11.57 -9.83 -15.51
C ILE A 357 -12.57 -9.12 -16.43
N PRO A 358 -13.89 -9.12 -16.15
CA PRO A 358 -14.88 -8.43 -16.99
C PRO A 358 -14.63 -6.92 -17.09
N ILE A 359 -15.03 -6.27 -18.18
CA ILE A 359 -14.75 -4.84 -18.38
C ILE A 359 -15.59 -3.96 -17.45
N GLU A 360 -16.76 -4.47 -17.10
CA GLU A 360 -17.74 -3.87 -16.20
C GLU A 360 -17.23 -3.83 -14.76
N ILE A 361 -16.27 -4.70 -14.43
CA ILE A 361 -15.59 -4.70 -13.14
C ILE A 361 -14.52 -3.62 -13.16
N ARG A 362 -14.64 -2.66 -12.25
CA ARG A 362 -13.61 -1.63 -12.06
C ARG A 362 -12.40 -2.23 -11.36
N LEU A 363 -11.22 -1.88 -11.86
CA LEU A 363 -9.99 -2.06 -11.10
C LEU A 363 -9.90 -0.86 -10.16
N GLU A 364 -9.99 -1.12 -8.86
CA GLU A 364 -9.86 -0.10 -7.84
C GLU A 364 -8.66 -0.45 -6.97
N HIS A 365 -8.06 0.57 -6.37
CA HIS A 365 -7.13 0.37 -5.27
C HIS A 365 -7.82 0.78 -3.99
N PHE A 366 -7.65 -0.01 -2.94
CA PHE A 366 -8.08 0.39 -1.62
C PHE A 366 -7.40 1.71 -1.24
N LEU A 367 -8.22 2.73 -0.99
CA LEU A 367 -7.76 4.07 -0.63
C LEU A 367 -7.29 4.03 0.81
N ASN A 368 -5.97 3.91 1.01
CA ASN A 368 -5.19 4.49 2.10
C ASN A 368 -3.72 4.03 2.08
N ASP A 369 -3.45 2.92 1.39
CA ASP A 369 -2.11 2.48 1.01
C ASP A 369 -2.15 2.46 -0.53
N GLY A 370 -1.44 3.35 -1.22
CA GLY A 370 -0.85 2.88 -2.47
C GLY A 370 0.29 1.98 -2.03
N ASP A 371 0.48 0.80 -2.64
CA ASP A 371 1.61 -0.08 -2.29
C ASP A 371 2.94 0.69 -2.15
N SER A 372 3.05 1.87 -2.77
CA SER A 372 4.05 2.89 -2.49
C SER A 372 3.41 4.31 -2.32
N PRO A 373 3.86 5.11 -1.33
CA PRO A 373 3.37 6.49 -1.03
C PRO A 373 3.75 7.52 -2.09
N ASP A 374 4.62 7.15 -3.01
CA ASP A 374 5.09 8.02 -4.09
C ASP A 374 4.09 8.11 -5.23
N ILE A 375 3.38 7.04 -5.57
CA ILE A 375 2.46 6.99 -6.70
C ILE A 375 1.04 7.46 -6.30
N PRO A 376 0.51 8.53 -6.92
CA PRO A 376 -0.89 8.88 -6.75
C PRO A 376 -1.82 7.75 -7.21
N ILE A 377 -2.80 7.38 -6.38
CA ILE A 377 -3.77 6.30 -6.65
C ILE A 377 -4.41 6.39 -8.05
N PRO A 378 -4.87 7.56 -8.55
CA PRO A 378 -5.43 7.64 -9.90
C PRO A 378 -4.44 7.22 -11.01
N ILE A 379 -3.14 7.49 -10.82
CA ILE A 379 -2.10 7.06 -11.76
C ILE A 379 -1.95 5.54 -11.70
N TYR A 380 -1.93 4.96 -10.51
CA TYR A 380 -1.84 3.50 -10.32
C TYR A 380 -3.05 2.78 -10.94
N VAL A 381 -4.28 3.23 -10.64
CA VAL A 381 -5.51 2.70 -11.23
C VAL A 381 -5.50 2.82 -12.75
N GLY A 382 -5.09 3.97 -13.29
CA GLY A 382 -4.96 4.16 -14.75
C GLY A 382 -3.98 3.17 -15.37
N TYR A 383 -2.83 2.95 -14.73
CA TYR A 383 -1.81 2.00 -15.16
C TYR A 383 -2.33 0.55 -15.16
N LEU A 384 -3.05 0.12 -14.12
CA LEU A 384 -3.65 -1.22 -14.06
C LEU A 384 -4.68 -1.45 -15.18
N ASN A 385 -5.48 -0.43 -15.49
CA ASN A 385 -6.45 -0.52 -16.59
C ASN A 385 -5.73 -0.68 -17.94
N GLN A 386 -4.62 0.02 -18.17
CA GLN A 386 -3.82 -0.14 -19.39
C GLN A 386 -3.25 -1.55 -19.52
N ILE A 387 -2.77 -2.16 -18.41
CA ILE A 387 -2.30 -3.56 -18.42
C ILE A 387 -3.44 -4.51 -18.80
N ARG A 388 -4.63 -4.33 -18.23
CA ARG A 388 -5.81 -5.15 -18.55
C ARG A 388 -6.19 -5.04 -20.02
N ASP A 389 -6.17 -3.83 -20.57
CA ASP A 389 -6.51 -3.60 -21.98
C ASP A 389 -5.48 -4.25 -22.91
N LEU A 390 -4.18 -4.13 -22.60
CA LEU A 390 -3.10 -4.82 -23.32
C LEU A 390 -3.27 -6.35 -23.29
N ALA A 391 -3.65 -6.92 -22.14
CA ALA A 391 -3.83 -8.37 -21.97
C ALA A 391 -4.92 -8.95 -22.87
N ARG A 392 -5.88 -8.14 -23.32
CA ARG A 392 -7.01 -8.54 -24.16
C ARG A 392 -6.76 -8.36 -25.66
N GLN A 393 -5.75 -7.57 -26.01
CA GLN A 393 -5.32 -7.39 -27.41
C GLN A 393 -4.38 -8.51 -27.89
N HIS A 394 -3.90 -9.34 -26.97
CA HIS A 394 -2.99 -10.47 -27.18
C HIS A 394 -3.69 -11.80 -26.90
#